data_AF-A0A957PLN2-F1
#
_entry.id   AF-A0A957PLN2-F1
#
_cell.length_a   1.000
_cell.length_b   1.000
_cell.length_c   1.000
_cell.angle_alpha   90.00
_cell.angle_beta   90.00
_cell.angle_gamma   90.00
#
_symmetry.space_group_name_H-M   'P 1'
#
loop_
_entity.id
_entity.type
_entity.pdbx_description
1 polymer ?
#
loop_
_entity_poly.entity_id
_entity_poly.type
_entity_poly.pdbx_seq_one_letter_code
_entity_poly.pdbx_strand_id
1 'polypeptide(L)'
;MATSSTTAGRTQNVTIDRTTSATIRQRQRTQRTITYILLTVAGLMFAFPLYWTISSSLQTWQELRSFTPHFYPTAPQWSNYADVFQAVPFARWLLN
;
A
#
# COMPACT_ATOMS: atom_id res chain seq x y z
N MET A 1 -30.55 -76.69 6.12
CA MET A 1 -31.05 -75.59 6.97
C MET A 1 -29.92 -74.58 7.11
N ALA A 2 -30.21 -73.33 6.73
CA ALA A 2 -29.36 -72.15 6.48
C ALA A 2 -27.86 -72.15 6.84
N THR A 3 -27.04 -71.85 5.81
CA THR A 3 -25.68 -71.33 5.87
C THR A 3 -25.68 -69.87 6.32
N SER A 4 -25.05 -69.54 7.44
CA SER A 4 -24.77 -68.16 7.84
C SER A 4 -23.34 -67.76 7.43
N SER A 5 -23.23 -67.19 6.24
CA SER A 5 -22.09 -66.41 5.78
C SER A 5 -22.13 -65.02 6.46
N THR A 6 -21.23 -64.76 7.40
CA THR A 6 -21.14 -63.46 8.07
C THR A 6 -19.72 -62.90 8.00
N THR A 7 -19.60 -61.91 7.12
CA THR A 7 -18.72 -60.74 7.25
C THR A 7 -17.23 -60.93 6.97
N ALA A 8 -16.92 -61.02 5.68
CA ALA A 8 -15.66 -60.50 5.16
C ALA A 8 -15.60 -58.98 5.44
N GLY A 9 -14.55 -58.55 6.13
CA GLY A 9 -14.23 -57.13 6.35
C GLY A 9 -14.07 -56.43 5.01
N ARG A 10 -15.10 -55.68 4.61
CA ARG A 10 -15.07 -54.80 3.44
C ARG A 10 -14.33 -53.53 3.84
N THR A 11 -13.05 -53.51 3.53
CA THR A 11 -12.17 -52.35 3.53
C THR A 11 -12.89 -51.20 2.81
N GLN A 12 -13.46 -50.26 3.57
CA GLN A 12 -13.93 -49.01 3.01
C GLN A 12 -12.69 -48.14 2.78
N ASN A 13 -12.10 -48.29 1.60
CA ASN A 13 -11.11 -47.36 1.10
C ASN A 13 -11.77 -45.99 0.99
N VAL A 14 -11.51 -45.15 1.99
CA VAL A 14 -11.81 -43.73 1.95
C VAL A 14 -10.94 -43.13 0.85
N THR A 15 -11.47 -43.08 -0.36
CA THR A 15 -10.91 -42.32 -1.47
C THR A 15 -11.03 -40.85 -1.10
N ILE A 16 -10.00 -40.32 -0.45
CA ILE A 16 -9.88 -38.88 -0.20
C ILE A 16 -9.64 -38.23 -1.56
N ASP A 17 -10.69 -37.67 -2.15
CA ASP A 17 -10.62 -36.87 -3.36
C ASP A 17 -9.72 -35.64 -3.11
N ARG A 18 -8.45 -35.75 -3.46
CA ARG A 18 -7.40 -34.72 -3.30
C ARG A 18 -7.51 -33.57 -4.31
N THR A 19 -8.55 -33.50 -5.13
CA THR A 19 -8.61 -32.62 -6.30
C THR A 19 -9.11 -31.21 -6.01
N THR A 20 -9.70 -30.96 -4.84
CA THR A 20 -10.30 -29.65 -4.48
C THR A 20 -9.34 -28.67 -3.79
N SER A 21 -8.08 -29.05 -3.57
CA SER A 21 -7.13 -28.24 -2.79
C SER A 21 -6.40 -27.16 -3.62
N ALA A 22 -6.30 -27.34 -4.94
CA ALA A 22 -5.51 -26.45 -5.80
C ALA A 22 -6.23 -25.11 -6.09
N THR A 23 -7.54 -25.14 -6.35
CA THR A 23 -8.35 -23.96 -6.71
C THR A 23 -8.54 -22.99 -5.54
N ILE A 24 -8.71 -23.51 -4.31
CA ILE A 24 -8.84 -22.68 -3.10
C ILE A 24 -7.54 -21.90 -2.83
N ARG A 25 -6.38 -22.55 -2.98
CA ARG A 25 -5.07 -21.92 -2.73
C ARG A 25 -4.73 -20.83 -3.76
N GLN A 26 -5.15 -21.00 -5.01
CA GLN A 26 -4.93 -20.02 -6.08
C GLN A 26 -5.78 -18.76 -5.90
N ARG A 27 -7.07 -18.92 -5.54
CA ARG A 27 -7.97 -17.78 -5.24
C ARG A 27 -7.46 -16.93 -4.09
N GLN A 28 -6.88 -17.57 -3.06
CA GLN A 28 -6.29 -16.85 -1.92
C GLN A 28 -5.04 -16.05 -2.30
N ARG A 29 -4.19 -16.54 -3.22
CA ARG A 29 -3.03 -15.79 -3.71
C ARG A 29 -3.46 -14.56 -4.50
N THR A 30 -4.40 -14.71 -5.43
CA THR A 30 -4.91 -13.58 -6.23
C THR A 30 -5.58 -12.52 -5.35
N GLN A 31 -6.39 -12.93 -4.38
CA GLN A 31 -7.01 -11.99 -3.43
C GLN A 31 -5.96 -11.19 -2.65
N ARG A 32 -4.93 -11.86 -2.10
CA ARG A 32 -3.85 -11.17 -1.39
C ARG A 32 -3.11 -10.18 -2.28
N THR A 33 -2.77 -10.57 -3.51
CA THR A 33 -2.10 -9.68 -4.46
C THR A 33 -2.94 -8.44 -4.75
N ILE A 34 -4.24 -8.60 -5.01
CA ILE A 34 -5.15 -7.47 -5.25
C ILE A 34 -5.23 -6.57 -4.01
N THR A 35 -5.35 -7.14 -2.81
CA THR A 35 -5.37 -6.37 -1.57
C THR A 35 -4.10 -5.55 -1.40
N TYR A 36 -2.92 -6.14 -1.62
CA TYR A 36 -1.66 -5.41 -1.51
C TYR A 36 -1.51 -4.30 -2.55
N ILE A 37 -1.94 -4.55 -3.80
CA ILE A 37 -1.94 -3.51 -4.85
C ILE A 37 -2.84 -2.36 -4.43
N LEU A 38 -4.07 -2.65 -4.00
CA LEU A 38 -5.03 -1.62 -3.60
C LEU A 38 -4.52 -0.81 -2.41
N LEU A 39 -3.93 -1.48 -1.42
CA LEU A 39 -3.35 -0.82 -0.24
C LEU A 39 -2.15 0.07 -0.62
N THR A 40 -1.31 -0.39 -1.56
CA THR A 40 -0.18 0.39 -2.07
C THR A 40 -0.66 1.62 -2.82
N VAL A 41 -1.65 1.46 -3.71
CA VAL A 41 -2.25 2.58 -4.46
C VAL A 41 -2.89 3.59 -3.51
N ALA A 42 -3.66 3.12 -2.53
CA ALA A 42 -4.24 3.99 -1.51
C ALA A 42 -3.15 4.75 -0.73
N GLY A 43 -2.09 4.06 -0.29
CA GLY A 43 -0.96 4.68 0.38
C GLY A 43 -0.28 5.75 -0.48
N LEU A 44 -0.09 5.49 -1.78
CA LEU A 44 0.48 6.47 -2.71
C LEU A 44 -0.45 7.67 -2.93
N MET A 45 -1.77 7.48 -2.99
CA MET A 45 -2.73 8.57 -3.08
C MET A 45 -2.67 9.49 -1.85
N PHE A 46 -2.49 8.93 -0.65
CA PHE A 46 -2.28 9.72 0.57
C PHE A 46 -0.88 10.35 0.65
N ALA A 47 0.14 9.71 0.09
CA ALA A 47 1.50 10.27 0.02
C ALA A 47 1.64 11.40 -1.01
N PHE A 48 0.83 11.39 -2.07
CA PHE A 48 0.85 12.39 -3.13
C PHE A 48 0.73 13.85 -2.63
N PRO A 49 -0.25 14.23 -1.79
CA PRO A 49 -0.34 15.60 -1.28
C PRO A 49 0.86 16.00 -0.41
N LEU A 50 1.47 15.06 0.32
CA LEU A 50 2.69 15.32 1.09
C LEU A 50 3.87 15.59 0.15
N TYR A 51 4.03 14.78 -0.89
CA TYR A 51 5.03 14.99 -1.93
C TYR A 51 4.87 16.36 -2.59
N TRP A 52 3.64 16.71 -2.98
CA TRP A 52 3.34 18.00 -3.59
C TRP A 52 3.67 19.19 -2.67
N THR A 53 3.37 19.07 -1.38
CA THR A 53 3.66 20.13 -0.39
C THR A 53 5.16 20.35 -0.23
N ILE A 54 5.96 19.29 -0.17
CA ILE A 54 7.42 19.39 -0.09
C ILE A 54 7.99 19.96 -1.39
N SER A 55 7.52 19.48 -2.54
CA SER A 55 7.95 19.95 -3.86
C SER A 55 7.70 21.45 -4.02
N SER A 56 6.47 21.91 -3.71
CA SER A 56 6.10 23.33 -3.78
C SER A 56 6.84 24.21 -2.76
N SER A 57 7.18 23.69 -1.57
CA SER A 57 8.00 24.42 -0.59
C SER A 57 9.43 24.71 -1.07
N LEU A 58 9.96 23.87 -1.97
CA LEU A 58 11.30 24.00 -2.55
C LEU A 58 11.31 24.81 -3.86
N GLN A 59 10.13 25.11 -4.42
CA GLN A 59 10.02 25.89 -5.64
C GLN A 59 10.31 27.38 -5.40
N THR A 60 10.77 28.06 -6.45
CA THR A 60 10.97 29.51 -6.43
C THR A 60 9.65 30.28 -6.53
N TRP A 61 9.61 31.51 -6.01
CA TRP A 61 8.46 32.42 -6.15
C TRP A 61 8.04 32.72 -7.60
N GLN A 62 8.96 32.55 -8.55
CA GLN A 62 8.72 32.71 -9.99
C GLN A 62 8.10 31.43 -10.57
N GLU A 63 8.56 30.25 -10.16
CA GLU A 63 7.95 28.97 -10.56
C GLU A 63 6.52 28.83 -10.03
N LEU A 64 6.23 29.23 -8.77
CA LEU A 64 4.86 29.24 -8.24
C LEU A 64 3.90 30.16 -9.02
N ARG A 65 4.41 31.23 -9.63
CA ARG A 65 3.63 32.18 -10.46
C ARG A 65 3.64 31.85 -11.94
N SER A 66 4.46 30.89 -12.35
CA SER A 66 4.51 30.44 -13.74
C SER A 66 3.30 29.55 -14.04
N PHE A 67 2.71 29.71 -15.21
CA PHE A 67 1.50 28.98 -15.61
C PHE A 67 1.77 27.49 -15.91
N THR A 68 3.03 27.06 -15.85
CA THR A 68 3.44 25.67 -16.07
C THR A 68 3.49 24.95 -14.72
N PRO A 69 2.54 24.05 -14.42
CA PRO A 69 2.61 23.26 -13.20
C PRO A 69 3.80 22.30 -13.28
N HIS A 70 4.87 22.60 -12.56
CA HIS A 70 6.04 21.74 -12.43
C HIS A 70 5.84 20.78 -11.25
N PHE A 71 5.85 19.46 -11.52
CA PHE A 71 5.75 18.45 -10.46
C PHE A 71 7.02 18.33 -9.59
N TYR A 72 8.14 18.83 -10.11
CA TYR A 72 9.44 18.88 -9.44
C TYR A 72 10.05 20.29 -9.57
N PRO A 73 10.79 20.78 -8.57
CA PRO A 73 11.45 22.08 -8.65
C PRO A 73 12.60 22.03 -9.67
N THR A 74 12.71 23.03 -10.54
CA THR A 74 13.84 23.13 -11.49
C THR A 74 15.10 23.58 -10.76
N ALA A 75 14.94 24.46 -9.77
CA ALA A 75 16.00 24.95 -8.90
C ALA A 75 15.56 24.85 -7.42
N PRO A 76 15.95 23.80 -6.69
CA PRO A 76 15.50 23.60 -5.30
C PRO A 76 16.06 24.70 -4.37
N GLN A 77 15.16 25.48 -3.77
CA GLN A 77 15.47 26.57 -2.85
C GLN A 77 15.45 26.09 -1.40
N TRP A 78 16.58 25.57 -0.92
CA TRP A 78 16.74 25.16 0.47
C TRP A 78 16.73 26.34 1.45
N SER A 79 17.08 27.55 0.98
CA SER A 79 17.05 28.78 1.77
C SER A 79 15.65 29.09 2.29
N ASN A 80 14.59 28.71 1.57
CA ASN A 80 13.19 28.91 2.00
C ASN A 80 12.94 28.36 3.41
N TYR A 81 13.56 27.23 3.79
CA TYR A 81 13.43 26.68 5.13
C TYR A 81 14.18 27.52 6.17
N ALA A 82 15.42 27.91 5.88
CA ALA A 82 16.23 28.75 6.78
C ALA A 82 15.57 30.12 7.01
N ASP A 83 15.02 30.72 5.95
CA ASP A 83 14.36 32.03 5.98
C ASP A 83 13.13 32.02 6.88
N VAL A 84 12.32 30.96 6.87
CA VAL A 84 11.14 30.85 7.74
C VAL A 84 11.51 30.83 9.22
N PHE A 85 12.58 30.14 9.59
CA PHE A 85 13.06 30.10 10.99
C PHE A 85 13.67 31.43 11.44
N GLN A 86 14.16 32.26 10.52
CA GLN A 86 14.69 33.59 10.82
C GLN A 86 13.61 34.68 10.81
N ALA A 87 12.63 34.57 9.90
CA ALA A 87 11.57 35.56 9.70
C ALA A 87 10.53 35.57 10.82
N VAL A 88 10.35 34.43 11.50
CA VAL A 88 9.33 34.25 12.53
C VAL A 88 9.98 33.72 13.80
N PRO A 89 9.62 34.20 15.01
CA PRO A 89 10.16 33.68 16.26
C PRO A 89 9.56 32.31 16.61
N PHE A 90 9.71 31.33 15.71
CA PHE A 90 9.16 29.97 15.81
C PHE A 90 9.54 29.30 17.14
N ALA A 91 10.77 29.50 17.59
CA ALA A 91 11.24 28.99 18.89
C ALA A 91 10.41 29.52 20.07
N ARG A 92 9.93 30.77 20.01
CA ARG A 92 9.09 31.33 21.08
C ARG A 92 7.68 30.75 21.07
N TRP A 93 7.16 30.32 19.94
CA TRP A 93 5.84 29.66 19.88
C TRP A 93 5.90 28.21 20.34
N LEU A 94 6.99 27.50 20.05
CA LEU A 94 7.15 26.11 20.47
C LEU A 94 7.33 25.96 21.99
N LEU A 95 7.83 27.00 22.65
CA LEU A 95 8.16 27.02 24.07
C LEU A 95 7.09 27.67 24.95
N ASN A 96 6.01 28.21 24.38
CA ASN A 96 4.89 28.82 25.12
C ASN A 96 3.78 27.81 25.43
#